data_AF-A0AAV6TMC7-F1
#
_entry.id   AF-A0AAV6TMC7-F1
#
_cell.length_a   1.000
_cell.length_b   1.000
_cell.length_c   1.000
_cell.angle_alpha   90.00
_cell.angle_beta   90.00
_cell.angle_gamma   90.00
#
_symmetry.space_group_name_H-M   'P 1'
#
loop_
_entity.id
_entity.type
_entity.pdbx_description
1 polymer ?
#
loop_
_entity_poly.entity_id
_entity_poly.type
_entity_poly.pdbx_seq_one_letter_code
_entity_poly.pdbx_strand_id
1 'polypeptide(L)'
;MATNDALVNLKRRRSTIRAAVTRFVAKVNEVPQYTNIDYELQRLEEKAEELNSVDKEIHMLLTDVEYEQDIVDCEKYEDNAKITIFLAKKKIREGSDKSYVTTPSNKSWPKQGGRPEFSAAYGSREVNAIEENLNAFLASKCEVTGAKAAFAKDYDNIVIALCTPIMQRAVKLLPQANELVLVDASGTMDKNNSRVFFVTPCVAGGVPLGCVITSNEKESTFRKRVKLLMSCLPTYSDILKKGPSVVMTDDDLTERTVLRELATNRVLRE
;
A
#
# COMPACT_ATOMS: atom_id res chain seq x y z
N MET A 1 21.21 -2.43 -30.81
CA MET A 1 20.15 -2.87 -31.76
C MET A 1 19.19 -3.87 -31.12
N ALA A 2 19.65 -4.93 -30.44
CA ALA A 2 18.76 -5.95 -29.84
C ALA A 2 17.76 -5.45 -28.76
N THR A 3 18.09 -4.40 -28.00
CA THR A 3 17.24 -3.86 -26.93
C THR A 3 15.99 -3.14 -27.44
N ASN A 4 16.08 -2.49 -28.61
CA ASN A 4 14.97 -1.73 -29.17
C ASN A 4 13.90 -2.65 -29.79
N ASP A 5 14.33 -3.74 -30.46
CA ASP A 5 13.42 -4.73 -31.03
C ASP A 5 12.65 -5.51 -29.95
N ALA A 6 13.31 -5.81 -28.82
CA ALA A 6 12.67 -6.43 -27.66
C ALA A 6 11.57 -5.52 -27.07
N LEU A 7 11.87 -4.25 -26.85
CA LEU A 7 10.91 -3.26 -26.33
C LEU A 7 9.70 -3.10 -27.24
N VAL A 8 9.90 -3.06 -28.57
CA VAL A 8 8.80 -2.97 -29.55
C VAL A 8 7.89 -4.20 -29.49
N ASN A 9 8.47 -5.40 -29.38
CA ASN A 9 7.70 -6.63 -29.28
C ASN A 9 6.89 -6.70 -27.97
N LEU A 10 7.49 -6.28 -26.85
CA LEU A 10 6.80 -6.20 -25.56
C LEU A 10 5.65 -5.20 -25.59
N LYS A 11 5.85 -4.00 -26.15
CA LYS A 11 4.79 -2.99 -26.30
C LYS A 11 3.62 -3.49 -27.16
N ARG A 12 3.89 -4.28 -28.22
CA ARG A 12 2.85 -4.94 -29.04
C ARG A 12 2.09 -6.01 -28.25
N ARG A 13 2.81 -6.84 -27.50
CA ARG A 13 2.21 -7.87 -26.63
C ARG A 13 1.31 -7.22 -25.57
N ARG A 14 1.81 -6.16 -24.91
CA ARG A 14 1.05 -5.36 -23.95
C ARG A 14 -0.26 -4.83 -24.52
N SER A 15 -0.23 -4.24 -25.72
CA SER A 15 -1.45 -3.72 -26.37
C SER A 15 -2.51 -4.82 -26.57
N THR A 16 -2.06 -6.02 -26.95
CA THR A 16 -2.93 -7.18 -27.14
C THR A 16 -3.55 -7.65 -25.82
N ILE A 17 -2.76 -7.69 -24.74
CA ILE A 17 -3.22 -8.07 -23.40
C ILE A 17 -4.18 -7.01 -22.84
N ARG A 18 -3.86 -5.71 -22.96
CA ARG A 18 -4.77 -4.61 -22.55
C ARG A 18 -6.12 -4.72 -23.24
N ALA A 19 -6.13 -4.98 -24.55
CA ALA A 19 -7.38 -5.20 -25.28
C ALA A 19 -8.16 -6.42 -24.76
N ALA A 20 -7.48 -7.49 -24.33
CA ALA A 20 -8.12 -8.63 -23.69
C ALA A 20 -8.70 -8.28 -22.31
N VAL A 21 -7.93 -7.61 -21.45
CA VAL A 21 -8.37 -7.13 -20.13
C VAL A 21 -9.61 -6.25 -20.26
N THR A 22 -9.62 -5.28 -21.17
CA THR A 22 -10.79 -4.42 -21.40
C THR A 22 -12.02 -5.22 -21.82
N ARG A 23 -11.87 -6.23 -22.69
CA ARG A 23 -12.99 -7.10 -23.09
C ARG A 23 -13.54 -7.91 -21.92
N PHE A 24 -12.66 -8.48 -21.09
CA PHE A 24 -13.07 -9.26 -19.91
C PHE A 24 -13.74 -8.38 -18.84
N VAL A 25 -13.20 -7.18 -18.59
CA VAL A 25 -13.82 -6.19 -17.70
C VAL A 25 -15.23 -5.84 -18.17
N ALA A 26 -15.40 -5.54 -19.47
CA ALA A 26 -16.72 -5.23 -20.03
C ALA A 26 -17.71 -6.38 -19.83
N LYS A 27 -17.30 -7.62 -20.15
CA LYS A 27 -18.13 -8.80 -19.91
C LYS A 27 -18.50 -8.97 -18.45
N VAL A 28 -17.54 -8.90 -17.52
CA VAL A 28 -17.82 -9.03 -16.08
C VAL A 28 -18.80 -7.96 -15.59
N ASN A 29 -18.76 -6.76 -16.16
CA ASN A 29 -19.69 -5.68 -15.82
C ASN A 29 -21.08 -5.85 -16.45
N GLU A 30 -21.19 -6.49 -17.62
CA GLU A 30 -22.46 -6.75 -18.32
C GLU A 30 -23.20 -8.03 -17.84
N VAL A 31 -22.50 -8.95 -17.17
CA VAL A 31 -23.06 -10.24 -16.74
C VAL A 31 -24.15 -10.06 -15.66
N PRO A 32 -25.38 -10.56 -15.88
CA PRO A 32 -26.44 -10.56 -14.87
C PRO A 32 -26.08 -11.38 -13.62
N GLN A 33 -26.72 -11.06 -12.49
CA GLN A 33 -26.47 -11.60 -11.13
C GLN A 33 -26.47 -13.14 -10.96
N TYR A 34 -26.81 -13.92 -12.00
CA TYR A 34 -27.08 -15.37 -11.90
C TYR A 34 -26.37 -16.24 -12.95
N THR A 35 -25.43 -15.68 -13.71
CA THR A 35 -24.64 -16.41 -14.71
C THR A 35 -23.25 -16.74 -14.19
N ASN A 36 -22.70 -17.89 -14.60
CA ASN A 36 -21.39 -18.41 -14.22
C ASN A 36 -20.27 -17.45 -14.65
N ILE A 37 -20.02 -16.44 -13.82
CA ILE A 37 -19.03 -15.37 -14.03
C ILE A 37 -17.61 -15.85 -13.66
N ASP A 38 -17.48 -17.01 -13.03
CA ASP A 38 -16.22 -17.56 -12.52
C ASP A 38 -15.21 -17.76 -13.65
N TYR A 39 -15.66 -18.23 -14.83
CA TYR A 39 -14.80 -18.39 -15.99
C TYR A 39 -14.23 -17.05 -16.49
N GLU A 40 -15.08 -16.03 -16.64
CA GLU A 40 -14.66 -14.71 -17.13
C GLU A 40 -13.79 -13.99 -16.09
N LEU A 41 -14.03 -14.21 -14.79
CA LEU A 41 -13.17 -13.72 -13.71
C LEU A 41 -11.80 -14.38 -13.69
N GLN A 42 -11.75 -15.71 -13.80
CA GLN A 42 -10.48 -16.43 -13.87
C GLN A 42 -9.66 -15.94 -15.07
N ARG A 43 -10.30 -15.75 -16.23
CA ARG A 43 -9.62 -15.20 -17.42
C ARG A 43 -9.16 -13.76 -17.24
N LEU A 44 -9.94 -12.93 -16.54
CA LEU A 44 -9.53 -11.57 -16.22
C LEU A 44 -8.31 -11.56 -15.29
N GLU A 45 -8.27 -12.43 -14.28
CA GLU A 45 -7.13 -12.59 -13.37
C GLU A 45 -5.87 -13.02 -14.10
N GLU A 46 -5.94 -14.09 -14.90
CA GLU A 46 -4.83 -14.57 -15.71
C GLU A 46 -4.27 -13.46 -16.62
N LYS A 47 -5.16 -12.66 -17.23
CA LYS A 47 -4.74 -11.57 -18.13
C LYS A 47 -4.22 -10.34 -17.39
N ALA A 48 -4.71 -10.06 -16.19
CA ALA A 48 -4.17 -8.99 -15.35
C ALA A 48 -2.76 -9.35 -14.84
N GLU A 49 -2.53 -10.61 -14.47
CA GLU A 49 -1.19 -11.11 -14.10
C GLU A 49 -0.23 -11.09 -15.29
N GLU A 50 -0.67 -11.53 -16.47
CA GLU A 50 0.13 -11.46 -17.69
C GLU A 50 0.48 -10.01 -18.06
N LEU A 51 -0.46 -9.07 -17.87
CA LEU A 51 -0.24 -7.65 -18.12
C LEU A 51 0.84 -7.09 -17.19
N ASN A 52 0.74 -7.36 -15.89
CA ASN A 52 1.72 -6.93 -14.89
C ASN A 52 3.12 -7.48 -15.20
N SER A 53 3.23 -8.76 -15.59
CA SER A 53 4.52 -9.33 -16.01
C SER A 53 5.13 -8.60 -17.21
N VAL A 54 4.32 -8.30 -18.23
CA VAL A 54 4.80 -7.60 -19.43
C VAL A 54 5.15 -6.14 -19.13
N ASP A 55 4.37 -5.47 -18.27
CA ASP A 55 4.67 -4.09 -17.86
C ASP A 55 6.00 -4.02 -17.11
N LYS A 56 6.30 -4.96 -16.19
CA LYS A 56 7.63 -5.06 -15.54
C LYS A 56 8.77 -5.24 -16.54
N GLU A 57 8.61 -6.13 -17.53
CA GLU A 57 9.63 -6.33 -18.57
C GLU A 57 9.86 -5.07 -19.41
N ILE A 58 8.80 -4.29 -19.68
CA ILE A 58 8.90 -3.01 -20.39
C ILE A 58 9.61 -1.98 -19.51
N HIS A 59 9.21 -1.86 -18.24
CA HIS A 59 9.74 -0.88 -17.28
C HIS A 59 11.24 -1.04 -17.02
N MET A 60 11.76 -2.27 -17.10
CA MET A 60 13.20 -2.55 -17.05
C MET A 60 13.99 -1.98 -18.23
N LEU A 61 13.33 -1.77 -19.38
CA LEU A 61 13.95 -1.31 -20.63
C LEU A 61 13.73 0.18 -20.92
N LEU A 62 12.84 0.85 -20.19
CA LEU A 62 12.56 2.28 -20.36
C LEU A 62 13.62 3.14 -19.65
N THR A 63 13.85 4.32 -20.20
CA THR A 63 14.55 5.40 -19.46
C THR A 63 13.65 5.91 -18.33
N ASP A 64 14.22 6.58 -17.32
CA ASP A 64 13.44 7.13 -16.20
C ASP A 64 12.31 8.05 -16.67
N VAL A 65 12.56 8.90 -17.68
CA VAL A 65 11.55 9.83 -18.22
C VAL A 65 10.42 9.09 -18.94
N GLU A 66 10.76 8.07 -19.73
CA GLU A 66 9.76 7.27 -20.45
C GLU A 66 8.95 6.39 -19.49
N TYR A 67 9.58 5.86 -18.44
CA TYR A 67 8.93 5.08 -17.40
C TYR A 67 7.87 5.91 -16.67
N GLU A 68 8.22 7.14 -16.25
CA GLU A 68 7.30 8.02 -15.51
C GLU A 68 6.03 8.34 -16.31
N GLN A 69 6.17 8.49 -17.63
CA GLN A 69 5.01 8.70 -18.49
C GLN A 69 4.18 7.43 -18.71
N ASP A 70 4.84 6.28 -18.79
CA ASP A 70 4.21 4.99 -19.11
C ASP A 70 3.41 4.41 -17.93
N ILE A 71 3.90 4.54 -16.70
CA ILE A 71 3.26 3.98 -15.51
C ILE A 71 1.91 4.63 -15.20
N VAL A 72 1.76 5.95 -15.41
CA VAL A 72 0.46 6.65 -15.28
C VAL A 72 -0.62 6.05 -16.19
N ASP A 73 -0.22 5.57 -17.36
CA ASP A 73 -1.13 4.88 -18.27
C ASP A 73 -1.33 3.42 -17.90
N CYS A 74 -0.33 2.73 -17.32
CA CYS A 74 -0.46 1.37 -16.80
C CYS A 74 -1.44 1.28 -15.61
N GLU A 75 -1.31 2.18 -14.63
CA GLU A 75 -2.12 2.21 -13.40
C GLU A 75 -3.63 2.21 -13.70
N LYS A 76 -4.05 2.97 -14.72
CA LYS A 76 -5.46 3.02 -15.16
C LYS A 76 -6.03 1.65 -15.54
N TYR A 77 -5.23 0.81 -16.20
CA TYR A 77 -5.65 -0.53 -16.62
C TYR A 77 -5.60 -1.53 -15.48
N GLU A 78 -4.56 -1.46 -14.64
CA GLU A 78 -4.43 -2.32 -13.47
C GLU A 78 -5.54 -2.07 -12.44
N ASP A 79 -5.78 -0.81 -12.10
CA ASP A 79 -6.80 -0.44 -11.11
C ASP A 79 -8.19 -0.85 -11.57
N ASN A 80 -8.51 -0.62 -12.84
CA ASN A 80 -9.81 -1.00 -13.40
C ASN A 80 -10.02 -2.53 -13.36
N ALA A 81 -8.99 -3.32 -13.67
CA ALA A 81 -9.05 -4.78 -13.56
C ALA A 81 -9.20 -5.24 -12.11
N LYS A 82 -8.36 -4.72 -11.19
CA LYS A 82 -8.38 -5.06 -9.75
C LYS A 82 -9.73 -4.72 -9.11
N ILE A 83 -10.26 -3.53 -9.37
CA ILE A 83 -11.57 -3.09 -8.87
C ILE A 83 -12.68 -4.00 -9.40
N THR A 84 -12.66 -4.33 -10.69
CA THR A 84 -13.67 -5.18 -11.32
C THR A 84 -13.66 -6.60 -10.72
N ILE A 85 -12.49 -7.21 -10.56
CA ILE A 85 -12.32 -8.52 -9.91
C ILE A 85 -12.86 -8.47 -8.47
N PHE A 86 -12.48 -7.44 -7.71
CA PHE A 86 -12.90 -7.28 -6.32
C PHE A 86 -14.44 -7.17 -6.19
N LEU A 87 -15.06 -6.30 -6.99
CA LEU A 87 -16.50 -6.09 -6.96
C LEU A 87 -17.27 -7.36 -7.38
N ALA A 88 -16.77 -8.09 -8.37
CA ALA A 88 -17.40 -9.33 -8.81
C ALA A 88 -17.29 -10.44 -7.76
N LYS A 89 -16.11 -10.65 -7.16
CA LYS A 89 -15.93 -11.60 -6.04
C LYS A 89 -16.79 -11.26 -4.84
N LYS A 90 -16.93 -9.97 -4.52
CA LYS A 90 -17.81 -9.49 -3.45
C LYS A 90 -19.28 -9.85 -3.73
N LYS A 91 -19.76 -9.62 -4.96
CA LYS A 91 -21.12 -9.98 -5.39
C LYS A 91 -21.38 -11.49 -5.29
N ILE A 92 -20.43 -12.33 -5.72
CA ILE A 92 -20.53 -13.79 -5.60
C ILE A 92 -20.71 -14.20 -4.14
N ARG A 93 -19.87 -13.68 -3.25
CA ARG A 93 -19.92 -13.95 -1.81
C ARG A 93 -21.26 -13.54 -1.20
N GLU A 94 -21.76 -12.35 -1.54
CA GLU A 94 -23.06 -11.84 -1.07
C GLU A 94 -24.26 -12.60 -1.66
N GLY A 95 -24.12 -13.18 -2.86
CA GLY A 95 -25.11 -14.05 -3.49
C GLY A 95 -25.15 -15.45 -2.85
N SER A 96 -24.00 -16.03 -2.52
CA SER A 96 -23.89 -17.34 -1.85
C SER A 96 -24.46 -17.33 -0.43
N ASP A 97 -24.45 -16.18 0.26
CA ASP A 97 -25.00 -16.03 1.62
C ASP A 97 -26.54 -16.01 1.65
N LYS A 98 -27.21 -15.82 0.50
CA LYS A 98 -28.69 -15.77 0.41
C LYS A 98 -29.35 -17.10 0.11
N SER A 99 -28.60 -18.16 -0.23
CA SER A 99 -29.18 -19.48 -0.59
C SER A 99 -29.29 -20.48 0.56
N TYR A 100 -28.82 -20.14 1.77
CA TYR A 100 -28.89 -21.02 2.94
C TYR A 100 -29.62 -20.36 4.11
N VAL A 101 -30.95 -20.30 4.02
CA VAL A 101 -31.80 -20.27 5.22
C VAL A 101 -32.37 -21.66 5.43
N THR A 102 -31.65 -22.48 6.20
CA THR A 102 -32.19 -23.44 7.17
C THR A 102 -31.05 -23.83 8.13
N THR A 103 -31.08 -23.30 9.34
CA THR A 103 -30.23 -23.76 10.46
C THR A 103 -30.72 -25.12 10.97
N PRO A 104 -29.85 -26.02 11.47
CA PRO A 104 -29.45 -25.93 12.89
C PRO A 104 -27.98 -26.30 13.20
N SER A 105 -27.44 -25.58 14.20
CA SER A 105 -26.30 -25.87 15.09
C SER A 105 -25.24 -26.91 14.67
N ASN A 106 -24.01 -26.45 14.43
CA ASN A 106 -22.89 -26.75 15.33
C ASN A 106 -21.65 -25.88 15.05
N LYS A 107 -21.14 -25.26 16.13
CA LYS A 107 -19.90 -24.46 16.23
C LYS A 107 -19.76 -23.29 15.25
N SER A 108 -20.64 -22.30 15.39
CA SER A 108 -20.38 -20.95 14.90
C SER A 108 -19.24 -20.31 15.72
N TRP A 109 -18.17 -19.91 15.05
CA TRP A 109 -17.37 -18.79 15.54
C TRP A 109 -18.34 -17.61 15.73
N PRO A 110 -18.30 -16.90 16.87
CA PRO A 110 -19.25 -15.82 17.13
C PRO A 110 -19.10 -14.78 16.01
N LYS A 111 -20.18 -14.54 15.27
CA LYS A 111 -20.30 -13.45 14.31
C LYS A 111 -19.84 -12.18 15.04
N GLN A 112 -18.83 -11.51 14.47
CA GLN A 112 -18.08 -10.42 15.12
C GLN A 112 -18.93 -9.16 15.31
N GLY A 113 -19.86 -9.19 16.26
CA GLY A 113 -20.13 -8.04 17.12
C GLY A 113 -18.97 -7.92 18.10
N GLY A 114 -18.45 -6.70 18.30
CA GLY A 114 -17.24 -6.45 19.09
C GLY A 114 -17.28 -7.17 20.43
N ARG A 115 -16.18 -7.88 20.77
CA ARG A 115 -16.05 -8.46 22.11
C ARG A 115 -16.13 -7.32 23.13
N PRO A 116 -16.97 -7.42 24.18
CA PRO A 116 -17.04 -6.40 25.24
C PRO A 116 -15.68 -6.06 25.85
N GLU A 117 -14.79 -7.06 25.91
CA GLU A 117 -13.40 -6.95 26.34
C GLU A 117 -12.59 -5.97 25.48
N PHE A 118 -12.83 -5.92 24.16
CA PHE A 118 -12.12 -5.02 23.25
C PHE A 118 -12.60 -3.59 23.42
N SER A 119 -13.92 -3.36 23.54
CA SER A 119 -14.46 -2.03 23.82
C SER A 119 -14.07 -1.52 25.20
N ALA A 120 -13.94 -2.40 26.19
CA ALA A 120 -13.45 -2.05 27.52
C ALA A 120 -11.97 -1.65 27.51
N ALA A 121 -11.15 -2.30 26.67
CA ALA A 121 -9.71 -2.02 26.57
C ALA A 121 -9.36 -0.85 25.64
N TYR A 122 -10.13 -0.62 24.57
CA TYR A 122 -9.76 0.29 23.47
C TYR A 122 -10.85 1.32 23.10
N GLY A 123 -11.98 1.33 23.81
CA GLY A 123 -13.06 2.29 23.59
C GLY A 123 -14.07 1.89 22.51
N SER A 124 -15.02 2.78 22.21
CA SER A 124 -16.05 2.56 21.20
C SER A 124 -15.45 2.57 19.78
N ARG A 125 -16.05 1.80 18.88
CA ARG A 125 -15.67 1.74 17.45
C ARG A 125 -16.38 2.79 16.59
N GLU A 126 -16.99 3.78 17.20
CA GLU A 126 -17.66 4.85 16.46
C GLU A 126 -16.63 5.78 15.80
N VAL A 127 -16.88 6.17 14.56
CA VAL A 127 -15.91 6.87 13.69
C VAL A 127 -15.34 8.16 14.30
N ASN A 128 -16.11 8.86 15.12
CA ASN A 128 -15.69 10.10 15.78
C ASN A 128 -14.88 9.83 17.06
N ALA A 129 -15.15 8.72 17.76
CA ALA A 129 -14.44 8.35 18.98
C ALA A 129 -13.06 7.71 18.70
N ILE A 130 -12.85 7.17 17.50
CA ILE A 130 -11.59 6.50 17.14
C ILE A 130 -10.39 7.44 17.21
N GLU A 131 -10.52 8.68 16.72
CA GLU A 131 -9.42 9.65 16.70
C GLU A 131 -8.97 10.04 18.12
N GLU A 132 -9.93 10.38 18.99
CA GLU A 132 -9.64 10.73 20.38
C GLU A 132 -9.07 9.54 21.15
N ASN A 133 -9.69 8.36 21.04
CA ASN A 133 -9.23 7.15 21.72
C ASN A 133 -7.82 6.75 21.26
N LEU A 134 -7.54 6.84 19.96
CA LEU A 134 -6.25 6.47 19.42
C LEU A 134 -5.16 7.48 19.80
N ASN A 135 -5.44 8.78 19.73
CA ASN A 135 -4.51 9.81 20.18
C ASN A 135 -4.18 9.65 21.68
N ALA A 136 -5.20 9.44 22.53
CA ALA A 136 -5.00 9.20 23.95
C ALA A 136 -4.17 7.93 24.22
N PHE A 137 -4.47 6.84 23.50
CA PHE A 137 -3.73 5.59 23.60
C PHE A 137 -2.26 5.77 23.18
N LEU A 138 -2.02 6.41 22.04
CA LEU A 138 -0.66 6.68 21.55
C LEU A 138 0.12 7.56 22.52
N ALA A 139 -0.49 8.64 23.04
CA ALA A 139 0.14 9.51 24.02
C ALA A 139 0.57 8.74 25.28
N SER A 140 -0.35 7.96 25.86
CA SER A 140 -0.07 7.13 27.04
C SER A 140 1.07 6.13 26.79
N LYS A 141 1.10 5.47 25.63
CA LYS A 141 2.19 4.54 25.29
C LYS A 141 3.52 5.26 25.03
N CYS A 142 3.49 6.42 24.39
CA CYS A 142 4.69 7.22 24.11
C CYS A 142 5.34 7.72 25.41
N GLU A 143 4.55 8.14 26.39
CA GLU A 143 5.06 8.60 27.70
C GLU A 143 5.83 7.49 28.43
N VAL A 144 5.30 6.27 28.44
CA VAL A 144 5.92 5.13 29.14
C VAL A 144 7.15 4.60 28.40
N THR A 145 7.09 4.54 27.07
CA THR A 145 8.13 3.88 26.25
C THR A 145 9.21 4.82 25.74
N GLY A 146 8.97 6.13 25.75
CA GLY A 146 9.81 7.12 25.05
C GLY A 146 9.71 7.03 23.53
N ALA A 147 8.77 6.24 22.99
CA ALA A 147 8.47 6.24 21.57
C ALA A 147 7.83 7.57 21.15
N LYS A 148 7.92 7.88 19.86
CA LYS A 148 7.16 8.95 19.22
C LYS A 148 6.14 8.32 18.30
N ALA A 149 4.91 8.81 18.36
CA ALA A 149 3.85 8.41 17.46
C ALA A 149 3.01 9.62 17.08
N ALA A 150 2.43 9.58 15.89
CA ALA A 150 1.48 10.58 15.43
C ALA A 150 0.38 9.91 14.62
N PHE A 151 -0.82 10.46 14.71
CA PHE A 151 -1.99 10.00 13.99
C PHE A 151 -2.50 11.13 13.10
N ALA A 152 -2.97 10.75 11.91
CA ALA A 152 -3.69 11.63 11.02
C ALA A 152 -4.84 10.87 10.34
N LYS A 153 -5.94 11.59 10.12
CA LYS A 153 -7.09 11.11 9.35
C LYS A 153 -7.10 11.73 7.96
N ASP A 154 -7.32 10.92 6.93
CA ASP A 154 -7.46 11.34 5.54
C ASP A 154 -8.79 10.81 4.98
N TYR A 155 -9.86 11.59 5.16
CA TYR A 155 -11.24 11.15 4.94
C TYR A 155 -11.57 9.91 5.78
N ASP A 156 -11.78 8.75 5.14
CA ASP A 156 -12.03 7.47 5.81
C ASP A 156 -10.75 6.68 6.07
N ASN A 157 -9.58 7.22 5.70
CA ASN A 157 -8.30 6.54 5.87
C ASN A 157 -7.61 6.97 7.16
N ILE A 158 -6.94 6.00 7.78
CA ILE A 158 -6.15 6.21 8.98
C ILE A 158 -4.68 6.15 8.60
N VAL A 159 -3.88 7.05 9.17
CA VAL A 159 -2.43 7.08 9.03
C VAL A 159 -1.82 7.19 10.42
N ILE A 160 -0.95 6.25 10.77
CA ILE A 160 -0.26 6.21 12.07
C ILE A 160 1.23 6.12 11.80
N ALA A 161 2.01 7.09 12.25
CA ALA A 161 3.46 7.04 12.23
C ALA A 161 4.01 6.61 13.60
N LEU A 162 5.06 5.79 13.60
CA LEU A 162 5.71 5.25 14.78
C LEU A 162 7.24 5.36 14.66
N CYS A 163 7.88 5.85 15.73
CA CYS A 163 9.32 5.89 15.90
C CYS A 163 9.70 5.48 17.33
N THR A 164 10.01 4.19 17.51
CA THR A 164 10.41 3.61 18.80
C THR A 164 11.77 4.15 19.26
N PRO A 165 12.16 3.99 20.54
CA PRO A 165 13.48 4.44 21.01
C PRO A 165 14.65 3.82 20.23
N ILE A 166 14.54 2.56 19.78
CA ILE A 166 15.59 1.94 18.97
C ILE A 166 15.69 2.57 17.58
N MET A 167 14.55 2.89 16.96
CA MET A 167 14.49 3.64 15.69
C MET A 167 15.08 5.06 15.85
N GLN A 168 14.73 5.77 16.92
CA GLN A 168 15.27 7.10 17.20
C GLN A 168 16.79 7.07 17.40
N ARG A 169 17.32 6.04 18.08
CA ARG A 169 18.77 5.84 18.23
C ARG A 169 19.42 5.51 16.89
N ALA A 170 18.80 4.68 16.06
CA ALA A 170 19.30 4.36 14.73
C ALA A 170 19.43 5.63 13.88
N VAL A 171 18.39 6.46 13.83
CA VAL A 171 18.41 7.76 13.14
C VAL A 171 19.52 8.68 13.67
N LYS A 172 19.75 8.68 14.98
CA LYS A 172 20.74 9.57 15.62
C LYS A 172 22.18 9.11 15.48
N LEU A 173 22.43 7.80 15.56
CA LEU A 173 23.76 7.23 15.78
C LEU A 173 24.32 6.50 14.56
N LEU A 174 23.50 6.16 13.57
CA LEU A 174 23.96 5.49 12.35
C LEU A 174 24.17 6.53 11.24
N PRO A 175 25.42 6.84 10.85
CA PRO A 175 25.70 7.70 9.70
C PRO A 175 24.96 7.24 8.42
N GLN A 176 24.80 5.92 8.30
CA GLN A 176 24.16 5.23 7.20
C GLN A 176 22.70 5.66 6.96
N ALA A 177 22.01 6.12 8.01
CA ALA A 177 20.65 6.66 7.88
C ALA A 177 20.59 7.91 6.97
N ASN A 178 21.74 8.53 6.67
CA ASN A 178 21.87 9.66 5.75
C ASN A 178 22.46 9.29 4.38
N GLU A 179 22.87 8.05 4.19
CA GLU A 179 23.52 7.60 2.95
C GLU A 179 22.48 6.98 2.02
N LEU A 180 21.94 5.85 2.43
CA LEU A 180 20.98 5.06 1.66
C LEU A 180 19.90 4.51 2.59
N VAL A 181 18.66 4.85 2.27
CA VAL A 181 17.48 4.39 2.99
C VAL A 181 16.61 3.58 2.05
N LEU A 182 16.14 2.43 2.51
CA LEU A 182 15.19 1.58 1.81
C LEU A 182 13.79 1.78 2.41
N VAL A 183 12.81 2.01 1.56
CA VAL A 183 11.40 2.14 1.89
C VAL A 183 10.70 0.91 1.36
N ASP A 184 10.24 0.06 2.27
CA ASP A 184 9.53 -1.18 1.96
C ASP A 184 8.09 -1.10 2.47
N ALA A 185 7.20 -1.76 1.75
CA ALA A 185 5.78 -1.81 2.00
C ALA A 185 5.35 -3.25 2.26
N SER A 186 4.75 -3.52 3.41
CA SER A 186 4.06 -4.78 3.58
C SER A 186 2.77 -4.81 2.74
N GLY A 187 2.41 -6.00 2.26
CA GLY A 187 1.07 -6.26 1.72
C GLY A 187 -0.02 -6.12 2.79
N THR A 188 -1.27 -6.39 2.43
CA THR A 188 -2.41 -6.33 3.34
C THR A 188 -2.20 -7.18 4.61
N MET A 189 -2.13 -6.52 5.77
CA MET A 189 -1.82 -7.17 7.06
C MET A 189 -3.03 -7.50 7.92
N ASP A 190 -4.21 -6.94 7.61
CA ASP A 190 -5.43 -7.18 8.38
C ASP A 190 -6.71 -7.13 7.53
N LYS A 191 -7.86 -7.35 8.19
CA LYS A 191 -9.18 -7.29 7.55
C LYS A 191 -9.57 -5.89 7.07
N ASN A 192 -8.88 -4.86 7.56
CA ASN A 192 -9.13 -3.47 7.23
C ASN A 192 -8.21 -2.96 6.11
N ASN A 193 -7.46 -3.88 5.49
CA ASN A 193 -6.49 -3.56 4.45
C ASN A 193 -5.36 -2.64 4.93
N SER A 194 -5.00 -2.71 6.21
CA SER A 194 -3.85 -2.00 6.77
C SER A 194 -2.56 -2.52 6.16
N ARG A 195 -1.70 -1.60 5.76
CA ARG A 195 -0.35 -1.83 5.27
C ARG A 195 0.64 -1.13 6.16
N VAL A 196 1.83 -1.71 6.26
CA VAL A 196 2.90 -1.22 7.13
C VAL A 196 4.11 -0.90 6.28
N PHE A 197 4.51 0.37 6.30
CA PHE A 197 5.68 0.86 5.60
C PHE A 197 6.85 0.91 6.57
N PHE A 198 7.97 0.35 6.18
CA PHE A 198 9.21 0.39 6.94
C PHE A 198 10.23 1.25 6.20
N VAL A 199 10.93 2.08 6.97
CA VAL A 199 12.06 2.87 6.48
C VAL A 199 13.29 2.32 7.17
N THR A 200 14.27 1.78 6.45
CA THR A 200 15.46 1.14 7.03
C THR A 200 16.75 1.70 6.41
N PRO A 201 17.86 1.81 7.17
CA PRO A 201 19.16 2.06 6.57
C PRO A 201 19.64 0.78 5.88
N CYS A 202 19.96 0.85 4.60
CA CYS A 202 20.30 -0.35 3.80
C CYS A 202 21.56 -1.07 4.31
N VAL A 203 22.58 -0.30 4.72
CA VAL A 203 23.93 -0.82 5.03
C VAL A 203 24.17 -1.20 6.50
N ALA A 204 23.30 -0.80 7.44
CA ALA A 204 23.48 -1.07 8.87
C ALA A 204 22.68 -2.28 9.38
N GLY A 205 22.13 -3.10 8.47
CA GLY A 205 21.18 -4.16 8.79
C GLY A 205 19.76 -3.63 8.98
N GLY A 206 18.76 -4.53 8.94
CA GLY A 206 17.32 -4.23 8.87
C GLY A 206 16.69 -3.57 10.11
N VAL A 207 17.42 -2.70 10.82
CA VAL A 207 16.88 -1.89 11.92
C VAL A 207 16.07 -0.74 11.33
N PRO A 208 14.75 -0.67 11.53
CA PRO A 208 13.96 0.43 11.00
C PRO A 208 14.36 1.77 11.65
N LEU A 209 14.30 2.83 10.85
CA LEU A 209 14.32 4.25 11.23
C LEU A 209 12.93 4.75 11.60
N GLY A 210 11.90 4.11 11.08
CA GLY A 210 10.52 4.48 11.29
C GLY A 210 9.55 3.53 10.62
N CYS A 211 8.30 3.60 11.05
CA CYS A 211 7.23 2.74 10.56
C CYS A 211 5.94 3.55 10.39
N VAL A 212 5.18 3.29 9.32
CA VAL A 212 3.85 3.89 9.13
C VAL A 212 2.81 2.82 8.85
N ILE A 213 1.69 2.88 9.55
CA ILE A 213 0.52 2.06 9.30
C ILE A 213 -0.51 2.91 8.55
N THR A 214 -1.02 2.42 7.43
CA THR A 214 -2.07 3.10 6.66
C THR A 214 -3.05 2.12 6.01
N SER A 215 -4.28 2.56 5.76
CA SER A 215 -5.33 1.76 5.13
C SER A 215 -5.43 1.94 3.61
N ASN A 216 -4.54 2.73 2.97
CA ASN A 216 -4.62 3.07 1.54
C ASN A 216 -3.26 3.38 0.91
N GLU A 217 -3.18 3.29 -0.42
CA GLU A 217 -2.01 3.53 -1.28
C GLU A 217 -2.09 4.84 -2.08
N LYS A 218 -3.21 5.57 -2.05
CA LYS A 218 -3.36 6.83 -2.78
C LYS A 218 -2.21 7.81 -2.50
N GLU A 219 -1.75 8.53 -3.53
CA GLU A 219 -0.68 9.52 -3.43
C GLU A 219 -0.91 10.57 -2.34
N SER A 220 -2.14 11.09 -2.21
CA SER A 220 -2.49 12.06 -1.17
C SER A 220 -2.24 11.50 0.23
N THR A 221 -2.54 10.22 0.43
CA THR A 221 -2.33 9.51 1.69
C THR A 221 -0.85 9.16 1.87
N PHE A 222 -0.13 8.78 0.80
CA PHE A 222 1.32 8.58 0.80
C PHE A 222 2.06 9.84 1.29
N ARG A 223 1.69 11.00 0.75
CA ARG A 223 2.27 12.29 1.17
C ARG A 223 2.02 12.60 2.63
N LYS A 224 0.80 12.34 3.11
CA LYS A 224 0.47 12.52 4.53
C LYS A 224 1.29 11.58 5.42
N ARG A 225 1.44 10.29 5.05
CA ARG A 225 2.25 9.35 5.85
C ARG A 225 3.71 9.74 5.94
N VAL A 226 4.34 10.18 4.84
CA VAL A 226 5.75 10.60 4.87
C VAL A 226 5.94 11.82 5.75
N LYS A 227 5.08 12.83 5.62
CA LYS A 227 5.10 14.02 6.49
C LYS A 227 4.87 13.68 7.96
N LEU A 228 3.91 12.80 8.23
CA LEU A 228 3.61 12.34 9.58
C LEU A 228 4.80 11.58 10.17
N LEU A 229 5.45 10.71 9.40
CA LEU A 229 6.65 10.00 9.83
C LEU A 229 7.79 10.96 10.16
N MET A 230 8.07 11.92 9.28
CA MET A 230 9.10 12.94 9.51
C MET A 230 8.87 13.73 10.80
N SER A 231 7.60 13.98 11.17
CA SER A 231 7.27 14.64 12.44
C SER A 231 7.61 13.81 13.68
N CYS A 232 7.61 12.46 13.56
CA CYS A 232 7.98 11.55 14.63
C CYS A 232 9.49 11.29 14.71
N LEU A 233 10.25 11.57 13.65
CA LEU A 233 11.70 11.41 13.68
C LEU A 233 12.32 12.46 14.63
N PRO A 234 13.42 12.12 15.34
CA PRO A 234 14.10 13.09 16.18
C PRO A 234 14.64 14.26 15.34
N THR A 235 14.22 15.49 15.65
CA THR A 235 14.72 16.71 14.99
C THR A 235 16.22 16.87 15.27
N TYR A 236 17.06 16.69 14.25
CA TYR A 236 18.46 17.12 14.28
C TYR A 236 18.76 18.03 13.09
N SER A 237 19.47 19.12 13.39
CA SER A 237 19.63 20.30 12.56
C SER A 237 20.56 20.14 11.35
N ASP A 238 21.19 18.98 11.13
CA ASP A 238 22.13 18.80 10.00
C ASP A 238 21.98 17.46 9.28
N ILE A 239 21.58 16.41 10.00
CA ILE A 239 21.38 15.03 9.52
C ILE A 239 20.10 14.92 8.67
N LEU A 240 18.96 15.40 9.19
CA LEU A 240 17.67 15.39 8.47
C LEU A 240 17.46 16.60 7.56
N LYS A 241 18.25 17.68 7.68
CA LYS A 241 18.12 18.84 6.79
C LYS A 241 18.53 18.55 5.34
N LYS A 242 19.42 17.57 5.13
CA LYS A 242 19.79 17.10 3.79
C LYS A 242 19.01 15.86 3.35
N GLY A 243 18.35 15.17 4.29
CA GLY A 243 17.75 13.86 4.05
C GLY A 243 18.80 12.80 3.70
N PRO A 244 18.36 11.54 3.49
CA PRO A 244 19.24 10.52 2.94
C PRO A 244 19.73 10.93 1.55
N SER A 245 21.00 10.63 1.25
CA SER A 245 21.61 10.95 -0.05
C SER A 245 20.95 10.18 -1.19
N VAL A 246 20.45 8.98 -0.89
CA VAL A 246 19.71 8.11 -1.80
C VAL A 246 18.55 7.47 -1.04
N VAL A 247 17.37 7.43 -1.64
CA VAL A 247 16.25 6.59 -1.19
C VAL A 247 16.01 5.52 -2.24
N MET A 248 15.83 4.28 -1.79
CA MET A 248 15.41 3.14 -2.60
C MET A 248 14.00 2.75 -2.17
N THR A 249 13.13 2.49 -3.11
CA THR A 249 11.71 2.18 -2.89
C THR A 249 11.26 1.22 -3.99
N ASP A 250 10.12 0.56 -3.79
CA ASP A 250 9.46 -0.23 -4.82
C ASP A 250 9.26 0.57 -6.12
N ASP A 251 8.98 -0.15 -7.20
CA ASP A 251 8.75 0.41 -8.54
C ASP A 251 7.37 1.10 -8.64
N ASP A 252 7.16 2.14 -7.83
CA ASP A 252 5.92 2.91 -7.70
C ASP A 252 6.18 4.41 -7.89
N LEU A 253 5.47 5.01 -8.86
CA LEU A 253 5.66 6.41 -9.24
C LEU A 253 5.23 7.38 -8.14
N THR A 254 4.16 7.02 -7.43
CA THR A 254 3.59 7.81 -6.34
C THR A 254 4.61 7.95 -5.20
N GLU A 255 5.23 6.84 -4.79
CA GLU A 255 6.27 6.80 -3.77
C GLU A 255 7.46 7.66 -4.20
N ARG A 256 7.95 7.44 -5.43
CA ARG A 256 9.11 8.16 -5.98
C ARG A 256 8.88 9.67 -6.06
N THR A 257 7.73 10.10 -6.58
CA THR A 257 7.40 11.52 -6.73
C THR A 257 7.38 12.22 -5.37
N VAL A 258 6.72 11.62 -4.40
CA VAL A 258 6.61 12.23 -3.07
C VAL A 258 7.92 12.16 -2.28
N LEU A 259 8.68 11.07 -2.40
CA LEU A 259 10.00 10.95 -1.76
C LEU A 259 11.01 11.94 -2.36
N ARG A 260 10.92 12.23 -3.67
CA ARG A 260 11.72 13.28 -4.30
C ARG A 260 11.42 14.66 -3.73
N GLU A 261 10.14 14.97 -3.54
CA GLU A 261 9.72 16.26 -3.00
C GLU A 261 10.10 16.43 -1.52
N LEU A 262 9.92 15.38 -0.71
CA LEU A 262 9.98 15.50 0.75
C LEU A 262 11.31 15.05 1.38
N ALA A 263 12.07 14.18 0.71
CA ALA A 263 13.27 13.57 1.29
C ALA A 263 14.55 13.91 0.52
N THR A 264 14.63 13.57 -0.78
CA THR A 264 15.85 13.76 -1.58
C THR A 264 15.60 13.68 -3.09
N ASN A 265 16.32 14.46 -3.90
CA ASN A 265 16.20 14.40 -5.37
C ASN A 265 16.72 13.08 -5.99
N ARG A 266 17.38 12.21 -5.21
CA ARG A 266 17.95 10.94 -5.68
C ARG A 266 17.14 9.76 -5.13
N VAL A 267 16.09 9.39 -5.85
CA VAL A 267 15.26 8.21 -5.54
C VAL A 267 15.44 7.15 -6.62
N LEU A 268 15.88 5.97 -6.18
CA LEU A 268 16.11 4.78 -7.01
C LEU A 268 14.96 3.79 -6.81
N ARG A 269 14.70 2.98 -7.83
CA ARG A 269 13.87 1.78 -7.73
C ARG A 269 14.70 0.61 -7.20
N GLU A 270 14.10 -0.23 -6.36
CA GLU A 270 14.66 -1.52 -5.93
C GLU A 270 14.77 -2.53 -7.08
#